data_AF-A0A3D2S6R2-F1
#
_entry.id   AF-A0A3D2S6R2-F1
#
_cell.length_a   1.000
_cell.length_b   1.000
_cell.length_c   1.000
_cell.angle_alpha   90.00
_cell.angle_beta   90.00
_cell.angle_gamma   90.00
#
_symmetry.space_group_name_H-M   'P 1'
#
loop_
_entity.id
_entity.type
_entity.pdbx_description
1 polymer ?
#
loop_
_entity_poly.entity_id
_entity_poly.type
_entity_poly.pdbx_seq_one_letter_code
_entity_poly.pdbx_strand_id
1 'polypeptide(L)'
;MKLLRFILPALIAFALIYCMNRPFGAIPATGPLFDPIKGFMANAPADDHPASATISLPGVSSPVEVYFDERLVPHIFADNEHDLYYAQ
;
A
#
# COMPACT_ATOMS: atom_id res chain seq x y z
N MET A 1 -29.13 -30.64 -5.83
CA MET A 1 -28.35 -30.09 -4.69
C MET A 1 -26.93 -29.62 -5.04
N LYS A 2 -26.26 -30.13 -6.09
CA LYS A 2 -24.91 -29.66 -6.48
C LYS A 2 -24.90 -28.26 -7.10
N LEU A 3 -25.89 -27.97 -7.95
CA LEU A 3 -25.99 -26.69 -8.66
C LEU A 3 -26.35 -25.52 -7.73
N LEU A 4 -27.22 -25.75 -6.74
CA LEU A 4 -27.58 -24.74 -5.73
C LEU A 4 -26.37 -24.28 -4.90
N ARG A 5 -25.44 -25.20 -4.59
CA ARG A 5 -24.20 -24.88 -3.87
C ARG A 5 -23.25 -23.97 -4.66
N PHE A 6 -23.42 -23.89 -5.98
CA PHE A 6 -22.63 -23.02 -6.85
C PHE A 6 -23.37 -21.72 -7.18
N ILE A 7 -24.66 -21.80 -7.48
CA ILE A 7 -25.48 -20.64 -7.86
C ILE A 7 -25.63 -19.66 -6.69
N LEU A 8 -25.88 -20.16 -5.47
CA LEU A 8 -26.11 -19.30 -4.32
C LEU A 8 -24.92 -18.38 -4.01
N PRO A 9 -23.67 -18.87 -3.83
CA PRO A 9 -22.54 -17.97 -3.60
C PRO A 9 -22.25 -17.07 -4.81
N ALA A 10 -22.46 -17.54 -6.04
CA ALA A 10 -22.28 -16.71 -7.24
C ALA A 10 -23.27 -15.54 -7.27
N LEU A 11 -24.55 -15.78 -6.96
CA LEU A 11 -25.56 -14.73 -6.84
C LEU A 11 -25.24 -13.74 -5.72
N ILE A 12 -24.79 -14.23 -4.56
CA ILE A 12 -24.38 -13.38 -3.45
C ILE A 12 -23.20 -12.49 -3.85
N ALA A 13 -22.16 -13.07 -4.48
CA ALA A 13 -21.01 -12.31 -4.97
C ALA A 13 -21.44 -11.25 -5.99
N PHE A 14 -22.31 -11.61 -6.95
CA PHE A 14 -22.81 -10.67 -7.95
C PHE A 14 -23.62 -9.54 -7.32
N ALA A 15 -24.50 -9.86 -6.36
CA ALA A 15 -25.28 -8.89 -5.61
C ALA A 15 -24.38 -7.95 -4.80
N LEU A 16 -23.35 -8.47 -4.12
CA LEU A 16 -22.38 -7.66 -3.38
C LEU A 16 -21.62 -6.71 -4.31
N ILE A 17 -21.08 -7.19 -5.42
CA ILE A 17 -20.38 -6.36 -6.41
C ILE A 17 -21.32 -5.26 -6.94
N TYR A 18 -22.55 -5.63 -7.29
CA TYR A 18 -23.54 -4.68 -7.80
C TYR A 18 -23.89 -3.60 -6.77
N CYS A 19 -24.15 -3.97 -5.53
CA CYS A 19 -24.47 -3.04 -4.44
C CYS A 19 -23.27 -2.14 -4.12
N MET A 20 -22.07 -2.70 -3.95
CA MET A 20 -20.88 -1.92 -3.58
C MET A 20 -20.43 -0.96 -4.68
N ASN A 21 -20.76 -1.22 -5.94
CA ASN A 21 -20.43 -0.33 -7.06
C ASN A 21 -21.46 0.80 -7.27
N ARG A 22 -22.43 0.97 -6.36
CA ARG A 22 -23.47 1.99 -6.42
C ARG A 22 -23.45 2.84 -5.13
N PRO A 23 -23.68 4.15 -5.23
CA PRO A 23 -23.91 4.97 -4.05
C PRO A 23 -25.30 4.70 -3.45
N PHE A 24 -25.41 4.84 -2.13
CA PHE A 24 -26.67 4.73 -1.39
C PHE A 24 -26.94 6.05 -0.66
N GLY A 25 -27.74 6.92 -1.30
CA GLY A 25 -27.99 8.27 -0.78
C GLY A 25 -26.69 9.06 -0.66
N ALA A 26 -26.34 9.46 0.56
CA ALA A 26 -25.10 10.20 0.85
C ALA A 26 -23.86 9.30 0.97
N ILE A 27 -24.02 7.97 1.04
CA ILE A 27 -22.89 7.04 1.12
C ILE A 27 -22.35 6.82 -0.31
N PRO A 28 -21.07 7.17 -0.60
CA PRO A 28 -20.48 6.93 -1.91
C PRO A 28 -20.38 5.42 -2.19
N ALA A 29 -20.18 5.06 -3.46
CA ALA A 29 -19.99 3.67 -3.85
C ALA A 29 -18.78 3.08 -3.09
N THR A 30 -19.03 2.10 -2.22
CA THR A 30 -18.01 1.59 -1.30
C THR A 30 -16.95 0.74 -2.00
N GLY A 31 -17.29 0.09 -3.11
CA GLY A 31 -16.33 -0.65 -3.94
C GLY A 31 -15.19 0.26 -4.44
N PRO A 32 -15.50 1.30 -5.24
CA PRO A 32 -14.51 2.30 -5.65
C PRO A 32 -13.88 3.06 -4.48
N LEU A 33 -14.64 3.34 -3.41
CA LEU A 33 -14.11 4.03 -2.23
C LEU A 33 -12.97 3.24 -1.59
N PHE A 34 -13.07 1.92 -1.50
CA PHE A 34 -12.05 1.04 -0.93
C PHE A 34 -11.02 0.52 -1.96
N ASP A 35 -11.00 1.09 -3.17
CA ASP A 35 -9.92 0.83 -4.12
C ASP A 35 -8.59 1.32 -3.51
N PRO A 36 -7.56 0.46 -3.36
CA PRO A 36 -6.32 0.85 -2.70
C PRO A 36 -5.49 1.89 -3.48
N ILE A 37 -5.75 2.05 -4.79
CA ILE A 37 -5.01 2.93 -5.68
C ILE A 37 -5.81 4.20 -5.99
N LYS A 38 -7.12 4.07 -6.19
CA LYS A 38 -8.00 5.17 -6.66
C LYS A 38 -9.06 5.58 -5.64
N GLY A 39 -9.15 4.85 -4.54
CA GLY A 39 -10.15 5.08 -3.49
C GLY A 39 -9.69 6.14 -2.49
N PHE A 40 -10.23 6.06 -1.28
CA PHE A 40 -10.00 7.08 -0.26
C PHE A 40 -8.51 7.22 0.11
N MET A 41 -7.75 6.12 0.06
CA MET A 41 -6.33 6.07 0.39
C MET A 41 -5.46 6.88 -0.58
N ALA A 42 -5.94 7.13 -1.81
CA ALA A 42 -5.22 7.95 -2.79
C ALA A 42 -5.07 9.41 -2.34
N ASN A 43 -5.91 9.88 -1.41
CA ASN A 43 -5.84 11.23 -0.84
C ASN A 43 -5.08 11.27 0.50
N ALA A 44 -4.44 10.17 0.91
CA ALA A 44 -3.60 10.19 2.10
C ALA A 44 -2.48 11.24 1.90
N PRO A 45 -2.24 12.15 2.86
CA PRO A 45 -1.12 13.07 2.79
C PRO A 45 0.18 12.30 2.59
N ALA A 46 1.05 12.78 1.69
CA ALA A 46 2.39 12.24 1.52
C ALA A 46 3.30 12.54 2.73
N ASP A 47 2.86 13.44 3.61
CA ASP A 47 3.74 14.13 4.54
C ASP A 47 3.54 13.68 5.98
N ASP A 48 4.34 12.68 6.35
CA ASP A 48 5.19 12.73 7.54
C ASP A 48 6.54 12.16 7.10
N HIS A 49 7.19 12.83 6.12
CA HIS A 49 8.56 12.51 5.76
C HIS A 49 9.41 12.61 7.04
N PRO A 50 10.09 11.55 7.49
CA PRO A 50 11.07 11.72 8.54
C PRO A 50 12.09 12.73 8.02
N ALA A 51 12.27 13.83 8.76
CA ALA A 51 13.28 14.82 8.43
C ALA A 51 14.61 14.11 8.18
N SER A 52 15.38 14.57 7.19
CA SER A 52 16.71 14.01 6.89
C SER A 52 17.48 13.82 8.20
N ALA A 53 17.69 12.56 8.57
CA ALA A 53 18.25 12.18 9.85
C ALA A 53 19.52 11.37 9.60
N THR A 54 20.59 11.77 10.27
CA THR A 54 21.80 10.96 10.34
C THR A 54 21.75 10.15 11.63
N ILE A 55 21.76 8.83 11.50
CA ILE A 55 21.81 7.90 12.63
C ILE A 55 23.12 7.12 12.58
N SER A 56 23.68 6.83 13.76
CA SER A 56 24.83 5.93 13.88
C SER A 56 24.33 4.55 14.28
N LEU A 57 24.61 3.55 13.45
CA LEU A 57 24.20 2.17 13.66
C LEU A 57 25.41 1.28 13.92
N PRO A 58 25.36 0.39 14.93
CA PRO A 58 26.45 -0.54 15.18
C PRO A 58 26.52 -1.59 14.05
N GLY A 59 27.71 -1.80 13.51
CA GLY A 59 27.94 -2.79 12.44
C GLY A 59 28.04 -2.19 11.04
N VAL A 60 27.65 -0.93 10.84
CA VAL A 60 27.90 -0.22 9.58
C VAL A 60 29.37 0.19 9.53
N SER A 61 30.08 -0.25 8.49
CA SER A 61 31.52 0.01 8.35
C SER A 61 31.84 1.32 7.63
N SER A 62 30.96 1.74 6.73
CA SER A 62 31.09 2.94 5.88
C SER A 62 29.74 3.68 5.77
N PRO A 63 29.71 4.98 5.45
CA PRO A 63 28.45 5.73 5.30
C PRO A 63 27.48 5.07 4.31
N VAL A 64 26.19 5.06 4.69
CA VAL A 64 25.08 4.59 3.84
C VAL A 64 24.08 5.71 3.67
N GLU A 65 23.69 6.00 2.44
CA GLU A 65 22.66 6.98 2.11
C GLU A 65 21.38 6.26 1.68
N VAL A 66 20.27 6.60 2.32
CA VAL A 66 18.93 6.06 2.00
C VAL A 66 18.04 7.21 1.56
N TYR A 67 17.69 7.22 0.27
CA TYR A 67 16.82 8.20 -0.34
C TYR A 67 15.45 7.59 -0.65
N PHE A 68 14.38 8.22 -0.19
CA PHE A 68 13.01 7.81 -0.53
C PHE A 68 12.51 8.63 -1.71
N ASP A 69 12.04 7.98 -2.77
CA ASP A 69 11.45 8.67 -3.92
C ASP A 69 10.00 9.13 -3.65
N GLU A 70 9.35 9.71 -4.68
CA GLU A 70 7.97 10.20 -4.61
C GLU A 70 6.94 9.13 -4.21
N ARG A 71 7.29 7.84 -4.34
CA ARG A 71 6.44 6.70 -3.96
C ARG A 71 6.90 6.05 -2.67
N LEU A 72 7.82 6.69 -1.94
CA LEU A 72 8.45 6.19 -0.72
C LEU A 72 9.20 4.86 -0.92
N VAL A 73 9.73 4.62 -2.12
CA VAL A 73 10.62 3.49 -2.36
C VAL A 73 12.04 3.89 -1.92
N PRO A 74 12.71 3.11 -1.04
CA PRO A 74 14.07 3.40 -0.63
C PRO A 74 15.07 3.06 -1.73
N HIS A 75 15.96 4.00 -2.03
CA HIS A 75 17.14 3.86 -2.87
C HIS A 75 18.35 3.91 -1.94
N ILE A 76 19.08 2.81 -1.82
CA ILE A 76 20.18 2.63 -0.86
C ILE A 76 21.50 2.71 -1.62
N PHE A 77 22.39 3.59 -1.19
CA PHE A 77 23.73 3.75 -1.70
C PHE A 77 24.75 3.42 -0.60
N ALA A 78 25.62 2.45 -0.87
CA ALA A 78 26.68 2.02 0.04
C ALA A 78 27.94 1.61 -0.75
N ASP A 79 29.11 1.79 -0.14
CA ASP A 79 30.40 1.48 -0.76
C ASP A 79 30.76 -0.02 -0.78
N ASN A 80 29.98 -0.85 -0.07
CA ASN A 80 30.19 -2.28 0.02
C ASN A 80 28.88 -3.05 0.21
N GLU A 81 28.89 -4.32 -0.16
CA GLU A 81 27.70 -5.18 -0.10
C GLU A 81 27.21 -5.43 1.33
N HIS A 82 28.12 -5.53 2.30
CA HIS A 82 27.75 -5.77 3.70
C HIS A 82 26.83 -4.66 4.22
N ASP A 83 27.25 -3.40 4.04
CA ASP A 83 26.50 -2.24 4.51
C ASP A 83 25.25 -1.98 3.65
N LEU A 84 25.31 -2.31 2.34
CA LEU A 84 24.13 -2.28 1.46
C LEU A 84 23.02 -3.20 1.98
N TYR A 85 23.35 -4.46 2.27
CA TYR A 85 22.37 -5.44 2.78
C TYR A 85 21.98 -5.18 4.23
N TYR A 86 22.86 -4.56 5.03
CA TYR A 86 22.54 -4.16 6.40
C TYR A 86 21.40 -3.11 6.43
N ALA A 87 21.35 -2.20 5.46
CA ALA A 87 20.42 -1.08 5.42
C ALA A 87 19.10 -1.35 4.66
N GLN A 88 18.95 -2.53 4.03
CA GLN A 88 17.73 -2.94 3.31
C GLN A 88 16.62 -3.39 4.26
#